data_AF-K1RWG1-F1
#
_entry.id   AF-K1RWG1-F1
#
_cell.length_a   1.000
_cell.length_b   1.000
_cell.length_c   1.000
_cell.angle_alpha   90.00
_cell.angle_beta   90.00
_cell.angle_gamma   90.00
#
_symmetry.space_group_name_H-M   'P 1'
#
loop_
_entity.id
_entity.type
_entity.pdbx_description
1 polymer ?
#
loop_
_entity_poly.entity_id
_entity_poly.type
_entity_poly.pdbx_seq_one_letter_code
_entity_poly.pdbx_strand_id
1 'polypeptide(L)'
;WKFYASIDMSPTNNIWQDAPAFFEYITRCQSFLQMGKPDNDFLVYLPVYDMWQEQPGRLLLFSIHDMAKRAPKFIETVHTISNCGYDMDYISDNFVKSTRCVNGKLLTKGGTSYKAIIIPAVKLMPSEVLGHLLKLAQAGATIIFTENYPQDVPGYGKLEARRKGFAQLQKQLPEIASFDETVATPYQKGIIITGNNYQSALE
;
A
#
# COMPACT_ATOMS: atom_id res chain seq x y z
N TRP A 1 -13.33 -41.42 7.85
CA TRP A 1 -12.56 -40.47 7.01
C TRP A 1 -12.54 -39.13 7.74
N LYS A 2 -11.37 -38.62 8.13
CA LYS A 2 -11.23 -37.25 8.65
C LYS A 2 -10.86 -36.34 7.48
N PHE A 3 -11.59 -35.25 7.33
CA PHE A 3 -11.37 -34.28 6.25
C PHE A 3 -10.00 -33.62 6.41
N TYR A 4 -9.14 -33.75 5.38
CA TYR A 4 -7.79 -33.18 5.37
C TYR A 4 -7.78 -31.88 4.55
N ALA A 5 -8.10 -30.79 5.21
CA ALA A 5 -7.67 -29.46 4.82
C ALA A 5 -7.64 -28.62 6.11
N SER A 6 -6.44 -28.23 6.56
CA SER A 6 -6.17 -27.44 7.79
C SER A 6 -6.12 -28.21 9.13
N ILE A 7 -6.50 -27.53 10.23
CA ILE A 7 -6.41 -27.97 11.62
C ILE A 7 -7.67 -28.76 12.04
N ASP A 8 -7.52 -29.92 12.68
CA ASP A 8 -8.64 -30.70 13.26
C ASP A 8 -9.04 -30.12 14.63
N MET A 9 -9.74 -28.99 14.66
CA MET A 9 -10.30 -28.45 15.90
C MET A 9 -11.63 -29.13 16.24
N SER A 10 -11.57 -30.35 16.77
CA SER A 10 -12.75 -31.14 17.16
C SER A 10 -12.59 -31.86 18.50
N PRO A 11 -13.70 -32.26 19.17
CA PRO A 11 -13.67 -33.09 20.39
C PRO A 11 -12.96 -34.43 20.25
N THR A 12 -12.73 -34.88 19.02
CA THR A 12 -12.02 -36.14 18.73
C THR A 12 -10.51 -35.97 18.60
N ASN A 13 -10.01 -34.73 18.70
CA ASN A 13 -8.60 -34.42 18.71
C ASN A 13 -8.07 -34.40 20.16
N ASN A 14 -6.87 -34.92 20.38
CA ASN A 14 -6.27 -35.02 21.71
C ASN A 14 -6.05 -33.65 22.37
N ILE A 15 -5.78 -32.60 21.59
CA ILE A 15 -5.63 -31.22 22.10
C ILE A 15 -6.95 -30.59 22.57
N TRP A 16 -8.11 -31.23 22.34
CA TRP A 16 -9.40 -30.64 22.66
C TRP A 16 -9.60 -30.40 24.16
N GLN A 17 -8.96 -31.20 25.01
CA GLN A 17 -9.02 -31.01 26.46
C GLN A 17 -8.47 -29.64 26.89
N ASP A 18 -7.51 -29.10 26.15
CA ASP A 18 -6.89 -27.79 26.43
C ASP A 18 -7.57 -26.63 25.68
N ALA A 19 -8.53 -26.92 24.79
CA ALA A 19 -9.22 -25.92 23.98
C ALA A 19 -9.86 -24.79 24.81
N PRO A 20 -10.50 -25.05 25.99
CA PRO A 20 -11.04 -23.97 26.82
C PRO A 20 -9.98 -22.96 27.26
N ALA A 21 -8.81 -23.41 27.72
CA ALA A 21 -7.73 -22.53 28.15
C ALA A 21 -7.14 -21.75 26.96
N PHE A 22 -6.99 -22.40 25.81
CA PHE A 22 -6.55 -21.74 24.58
C PHE A 22 -7.53 -20.66 24.11
N PHE A 23 -8.84 -20.91 24.15
CA PHE A 23 -9.85 -19.92 23.79
C PHE A 23 -9.94 -18.78 24.79
N GLU A 24 -9.71 -19.03 26.08
CA GLU A 24 -9.61 -17.96 27.07
C GLU A 24 -8.41 -17.04 26.77
N TYR A 25 -7.26 -17.62 26.41
CA TYR A 25 -6.09 -16.87 25.96
C TYR A 25 -6.40 -16.02 24.71
N ILE A 26 -7.00 -16.61 23.67
CA ILE A 26 -7.40 -15.90 22.45
C ILE A 26 -8.37 -14.76 22.79
N THR A 27 -9.37 -15.02 23.63
CA THR A 27 -10.38 -14.02 24.03
C THR A 27 -9.71 -12.83 24.70
N ARG A 28 -8.75 -13.07 25.60
CA ARG A 28 -7.97 -12.01 26.25
C ARG A 28 -7.16 -11.21 25.24
N CYS A 29 -6.45 -11.87 24.32
CA CYS A 29 -5.70 -11.16 23.29
C CYS A 29 -6.61 -10.31 22.40
N GLN A 30 -7.73 -10.87 21.95
CA GLN A 30 -8.70 -10.16 21.11
C GLN A 30 -9.36 -9.00 21.85
N SER A 31 -9.63 -9.10 23.15
CA SER A 31 -10.17 -7.97 23.91
C SER A 31 -9.22 -6.78 23.87
N PHE A 32 -7.91 -6.99 24.05
CA PHE A 32 -6.93 -5.90 23.95
C PHE A 32 -6.82 -5.36 22.51
N LEU A 33 -6.76 -6.23 21.51
CA LEU A 33 -6.62 -5.83 20.10
C LEU A 33 -7.84 -5.06 19.57
N GLN A 34 -9.03 -5.27 20.13
CA GLN A 34 -10.27 -4.60 19.70
C GLN A 34 -10.63 -3.36 20.53
N MET A 35 -9.97 -3.13 21.66
CA MET A 35 -10.20 -1.95 22.50
C MET A 35 -9.67 -0.65 21.88
N GLY A 36 -8.63 -0.74 21.05
CA GLY A 36 -7.94 0.40 20.46
C GLY A 36 -8.49 0.85 19.10
N LYS A 37 -7.82 1.84 18.52
CA LYS A 37 -7.92 2.18 17.10
C LYS A 37 -6.59 1.85 16.43
N PRO A 38 -6.58 1.41 15.16
CA PRO A 38 -5.33 1.24 14.42
C PRO A 38 -4.53 2.56 14.38
N ASP A 39 -3.23 2.48 14.61
CA ASP A 39 -2.29 3.62 14.60
C ASP A 39 -1.15 3.37 13.60
N ASN A 40 -1.51 2.94 12.40
CA ASN A 40 -0.54 2.65 11.34
C ASN A 40 0.04 3.95 10.76
N ASP A 41 1.35 3.99 10.54
CA ASP A 41 2.05 5.19 10.12
C ASP A 41 1.78 5.56 8.66
N PHE A 42 1.83 4.57 7.76
CA PHE A 42 1.88 4.80 6.31
C PHE A 42 0.82 4.02 5.54
N LEU A 43 0.38 4.62 4.43
CA LEU A 43 -0.33 3.89 3.38
C LEU A 43 0.68 3.44 2.33
N VAL A 44 0.61 2.20 1.88
CA VAL A 44 1.40 1.70 0.74
C VAL A 44 0.45 1.38 -0.40
N TYR A 45 0.63 2.04 -1.54
CA TYR A 45 -0.16 1.75 -2.72
C TYR A 45 0.13 0.34 -3.24
N LEU A 46 -0.92 -0.46 -3.44
CA LEU A 46 -0.78 -1.82 -3.98
C LEU A 46 -0.68 -1.75 -5.52
N PRO A 47 0.48 -2.07 -6.14
CA PRO A 47 0.70 -1.95 -7.59
C PRO A 47 0.05 -3.11 -8.36
N VAL A 48 -1.27 -3.27 -8.27
CA VAL A 48 -2.00 -4.41 -8.82
C VAL A 48 -1.85 -4.53 -10.34
N TYR A 49 -1.75 -3.40 -11.05
CA TYR A 49 -1.59 -3.38 -12.50
C TYR A 49 -0.22 -3.89 -12.94
N ASP A 50 0.83 -3.54 -12.22
CA ASP A 50 2.18 -4.05 -12.48
C ASP A 50 2.24 -5.55 -12.18
N MET A 51 1.63 -5.98 -11.06
CA MET A 51 1.49 -7.41 -10.74
C MET A 51 0.74 -8.18 -11.82
N TRP A 52 -0.28 -7.61 -12.45
CA TRP A 52 -0.95 -8.28 -13.57
C TRP A 52 -0.13 -8.27 -14.85
N GLN A 53 0.59 -7.18 -15.14
CA GLN A 53 1.39 -7.05 -16.35
C GLN A 53 2.63 -7.96 -16.34
N GLU A 54 3.27 -8.12 -15.18
CA GLU A 54 4.53 -8.87 -15.04
C GLU A 54 4.30 -10.39 -14.97
N GLN A 55 3.06 -10.86 -14.82
CA GLN A 55 2.75 -12.27 -14.62
C GLN A 55 2.30 -12.97 -15.91
N PRO A 56 2.80 -14.19 -16.19
CA PRO A 56 2.38 -14.95 -17.36
C PRO A 56 0.97 -15.52 -17.21
N GLY A 57 0.26 -15.65 -18.33
CA GLY A 57 -1.06 -16.28 -18.40
C GLY A 57 -2.23 -15.31 -18.22
N ARG A 58 -3.46 -15.86 -18.24
CA ARG A 58 -4.70 -15.06 -18.15
C ARG A 58 -5.30 -15.02 -16.74
N LEU A 59 -4.81 -15.87 -15.83
CA LEU A 59 -5.35 -16.03 -14.49
C LEU A 59 -4.25 -15.82 -13.46
N LEU A 60 -4.40 -14.77 -12.64
CA LEU A 60 -3.57 -14.54 -11.47
C LEU A 60 -4.36 -14.91 -10.22
N LEU A 61 -3.95 -15.98 -9.54
CA LEU A 61 -4.47 -16.39 -8.24
C LEU A 61 -3.48 -15.99 -7.14
N PHE A 62 -3.89 -15.19 -6.16
CA PHE A 62 -3.04 -14.93 -4.99
C PHE A 62 -3.03 -16.15 -4.05
N SER A 63 -2.38 -17.23 -4.47
CA SER A 63 -2.23 -18.45 -3.67
C SER A 63 -1.21 -18.21 -2.55
N ILE A 64 -1.45 -18.82 -1.38
CA ILE A 64 -0.57 -18.67 -0.20
C ILE A 64 0.89 -19.06 -0.48
N HIS A 65 1.13 -19.95 -1.45
CA HIS A 65 2.46 -20.47 -1.76
C HIS A 65 3.22 -19.64 -2.79
N ASP A 66 2.52 -18.76 -3.54
CA ASP A 66 3.10 -18.06 -4.68
C ASP A 66 3.24 -16.55 -4.47
N MET A 67 2.73 -15.99 -3.37
CA MET A 67 2.78 -14.53 -3.13
C MET A 67 4.18 -13.95 -3.27
N ALA A 68 5.18 -14.62 -2.67
CA ALA A 68 6.59 -14.24 -2.77
C ALA A 68 7.10 -14.17 -4.22
N LYS A 69 6.60 -15.05 -5.10
CA LYS A 69 6.96 -15.08 -6.52
C LYS A 69 6.19 -14.05 -7.34
N ARG A 70 4.95 -13.75 -6.94
CA ARG A 70 4.04 -12.87 -7.70
C ARG A 70 4.30 -11.39 -7.44
N ALA A 71 4.78 -11.05 -6.25
CA ALA A 71 4.97 -9.67 -5.82
C ALA A 71 6.28 -9.47 -5.03
N PRO A 72 7.44 -9.95 -5.52
CA PRO A 72 8.70 -9.94 -4.75
C PRO A 72 9.10 -8.52 -4.31
N LYS A 73 9.04 -7.54 -5.24
CA LYS A 73 9.39 -6.14 -4.95
C LYS A 73 8.46 -5.47 -3.93
N PHE A 74 7.17 -5.76 -4.02
CA PHE A 74 6.19 -5.23 -3.08
C PHE A 74 6.40 -5.84 -1.68
N ILE A 75 6.70 -7.14 -1.60
CA ILE A 75 7.02 -7.81 -0.33
C ILE A 75 8.31 -7.25 0.27
N GLU A 76 9.33 -6.99 -0.55
CA GLU A 76 10.57 -6.33 -0.12
C GLU A 76 10.30 -4.93 0.45
N THR A 77 9.48 -4.13 -0.24
CA THR A 77 9.03 -2.81 0.24
C THR A 77 8.40 -2.92 1.64
N VAL A 78 7.45 -3.84 1.81
CA VAL A 78 6.75 -4.05 3.08
C VAL A 78 7.69 -4.46 4.19
N HIS A 79 8.57 -5.43 3.92
CA HIS A 79 9.58 -5.85 4.90
C HIS A 79 10.53 -4.72 5.25
N THR A 80 10.92 -3.88 4.28
CA THR A 80 11.81 -2.75 4.52
C THR A 80 11.15 -1.74 5.46
N ILE A 81 9.92 -1.31 5.18
CA ILE A 81 9.18 -0.38 6.04
C ILE A 81 9.01 -0.96 7.47
N SER A 82 8.67 -2.25 7.58
CA SER A 82 8.51 -2.92 8.87
C SER A 82 9.83 -3.04 9.65
N ASN A 83 10.94 -3.33 8.95
CA ASN A 83 12.28 -3.37 9.56
C ASN A 83 12.77 -1.99 10.00
N CYS A 84 12.27 -0.90 9.40
CA CYS A 84 12.47 0.46 9.88
C CYS A 84 11.67 0.79 11.15
N GLY A 85 10.80 -0.13 11.62
CA GLY A 85 10.00 0.04 12.83
C GLY A 85 8.67 0.77 12.61
N TYR A 86 8.20 0.86 11.36
CA TYR A 86 6.96 1.54 11.01
C TYR A 86 5.86 0.55 10.61
N ASP A 87 4.62 0.91 10.97
CA ASP A 87 3.42 0.16 10.61
C ASP A 87 2.78 0.71 9.32
N MET A 88 2.10 -0.16 8.57
CA MET A 88 1.52 0.22 7.29
C MET A 88 0.23 -0.51 6.93
N ASP A 89 -0.61 0.15 6.13
CA ASP A 89 -1.76 -0.46 5.46
C ASP A 89 -1.61 -0.40 3.94
N TYR A 90 -2.13 -1.42 3.24
CA TYR A 90 -2.19 -1.40 1.79
C TYR A 90 -3.44 -0.68 1.31
N ILE A 91 -3.30 0.14 0.26
CA ILE A 91 -4.41 0.92 -0.27
C ILE A 91 -4.61 0.68 -1.77
N SER A 92 -5.88 0.53 -2.16
CA SER A 92 -6.30 0.39 -3.56
C SER A 92 -6.74 1.74 -4.15
N ASP A 93 -6.85 1.81 -5.47
CA ASP A 93 -7.32 3.01 -6.20
C ASP A 93 -8.59 3.63 -5.61
N ASN A 94 -9.57 2.79 -5.28
CA ASN A 94 -10.86 3.25 -4.77
C ASN A 94 -10.72 3.91 -3.40
N PHE A 95 -9.87 3.36 -2.53
CA PHE A 95 -9.61 3.96 -1.24
C PHE A 95 -8.75 5.21 -1.35
N VAL A 96 -7.72 5.24 -2.22
CA VAL A 96 -6.93 6.45 -2.50
C VAL A 96 -7.84 7.60 -2.90
N LYS A 97 -8.74 7.39 -3.88
CA LYS A 97 -9.68 8.41 -4.35
C LYS A 97 -10.66 8.91 -3.27
N SER A 98 -10.87 8.13 -2.21
CA SER A 98 -11.74 8.51 -1.09
C SER A 98 -11.00 9.19 0.07
N THR A 99 -9.66 9.15 0.06
CA THR A 99 -8.81 9.75 1.08
C THR A 99 -8.85 11.27 0.98
N ARG A 100 -8.78 11.95 2.12
CA ARG A 100 -8.75 13.40 2.26
C ARG A 100 -7.51 13.84 3.04
N CYS A 101 -7.02 15.05 2.77
CA CYS A 101 -6.02 15.66 3.64
C CYS A 101 -6.73 16.41 4.78
N VAL A 102 -6.37 16.13 6.03
CA VAL A 102 -6.83 16.86 7.21
C VAL A 102 -5.62 17.12 8.10
N ASN A 103 -5.31 18.40 8.35
CA ASN A 103 -4.16 18.82 9.16
C ASN A 103 -2.83 18.19 8.71
N GLY A 104 -2.59 18.10 7.39
CA GLY A 104 -1.40 17.52 6.80
C GLY A 104 -1.35 15.98 6.80
N LYS A 105 -2.33 15.31 7.42
CA LYS A 105 -2.43 13.84 7.44
C LYS A 105 -3.45 13.33 6.44
N LEU A 106 -3.26 12.09 5.99
CA LEU A 106 -4.17 11.39 5.09
C LEU A 106 -5.27 10.70 5.91
N LEU A 107 -6.50 11.19 5.82
CA LEU A 107 -7.67 10.60 6.47
C LEU A 107 -8.42 9.71 5.48
N THR A 108 -8.46 8.40 5.75
CA THR A 108 -9.24 7.45 4.94
C THR A 108 -10.73 7.50 5.32
N LYS A 109 -11.59 6.93 4.47
CA LYS A 109 -13.03 6.81 4.75
C LYS A 109 -13.32 5.98 6.01
N GLY A 110 -12.40 5.07 6.39
CA GLY A 110 -12.48 4.27 7.62
C GLY A 110 -12.23 5.07 8.90
N GLY A 111 -11.75 6.31 8.80
CA GLY A 111 -11.48 7.18 9.95
C GLY A 111 -10.05 7.12 10.49
N THR A 112 -9.19 6.27 9.91
CA THR A 112 -7.76 6.20 10.26
C THR A 112 -6.98 7.30 9.54
N SER A 113 -6.03 7.90 10.26
CA SER A 113 -5.15 8.95 9.74
C SER A 113 -3.72 8.46 9.58
N TYR A 114 -3.08 8.75 8.45
CA TYR A 114 -1.72 8.31 8.13
C TYR A 114 -0.80 9.52 7.89
N LYS A 115 0.49 9.34 8.15
CA LYS A 115 1.54 10.37 7.99
C LYS A 115 1.81 10.65 6.51
N ALA A 116 1.89 9.61 5.69
CA ALA A 116 2.13 9.73 4.25
C ALA A 116 1.57 8.52 3.48
N ILE A 117 1.53 8.64 2.16
CA ILE A 117 1.29 7.52 1.24
C ILE A 117 2.53 7.27 0.40
N ILE A 118 2.94 6.02 0.36
CA ILE A 118 4.10 5.49 -0.35
C ILE A 118 3.63 4.86 -1.65
N ILE A 119 4.25 5.26 -2.75
CA ILE A 119 4.01 4.78 -4.11
C ILE A 119 5.26 3.96 -4.52
N PRO A 120 5.24 2.63 -4.33
CA PRO A 120 6.45 1.83 -4.46
C PRO A 120 6.74 1.42 -5.90
N ALA A 121 7.69 2.10 -6.55
CA ALA A 121 8.19 1.78 -7.90
C ALA A 121 7.09 1.48 -8.94
N VAL A 122 5.95 2.17 -8.84
CA VAL A 122 4.75 1.88 -9.63
C VAL A 122 4.97 2.28 -11.09
N LYS A 123 4.69 1.41 -12.05
CA LYS A 123 4.79 1.72 -13.49
C LYS A 123 3.43 2.10 -14.06
N LEU A 124 2.39 1.32 -13.79
CA LEU A 124 1.05 1.54 -14.29
C LEU A 124 0.13 2.12 -13.21
N MET A 125 -0.41 3.31 -13.46
CA MET A 125 -1.34 3.98 -12.54
C MET A 125 -2.48 4.67 -13.32
N PRO A 126 -3.75 4.54 -12.89
CA PRO A 126 -4.83 5.33 -13.48
C PRO A 126 -4.63 6.83 -13.30
N SER A 127 -4.95 7.62 -14.33
CA SER A 127 -4.81 9.09 -14.29
C SER A 127 -5.58 9.73 -13.14
N GLU A 128 -6.73 9.16 -12.79
CA GLU A 128 -7.56 9.63 -11.70
C GLU A 128 -6.88 9.44 -10.34
N VAL A 129 -6.07 8.39 -10.18
CA VAL A 129 -5.32 8.13 -8.95
C VAL A 129 -4.16 9.11 -8.84
N LEU A 130 -3.34 9.26 -9.88
CA LEU A 130 -2.24 10.24 -9.88
C LEU A 130 -2.77 11.66 -9.65
N GLY A 131 -3.84 12.04 -10.33
CA GLY A 131 -4.47 13.35 -10.16
C GLY A 131 -5.01 13.58 -8.75
N HIS A 132 -5.48 12.52 -8.08
CA HIS A 132 -5.92 12.62 -6.69
C HIS A 132 -4.74 12.72 -5.70
N LEU A 133 -3.65 11.98 -5.93
CA LEU A 133 -2.42 12.10 -5.13
C LEU A 133 -1.86 13.52 -5.16
N LEU A 134 -1.81 14.13 -6.36
CA LEU A 134 -1.39 15.53 -6.51
C LEU A 134 -2.30 16.48 -5.74
N LYS A 135 -3.64 16.29 -5.81
CA LYS A 135 -4.59 17.10 -5.01
C LYS A 135 -4.38 16.94 -3.50
N LEU A 136 -4.06 15.73 -3.04
CA LEU A 136 -3.74 15.48 -1.64
C LEU A 136 -2.47 16.22 -1.23
N ALA A 137 -1.42 16.16 -2.05
CA ALA A 137 -0.19 16.93 -1.81
C ALA A 137 -0.47 18.44 -1.76
N GLN A 138 -1.24 18.97 -2.72
CA GLN A 138 -1.65 20.38 -2.74
C GLN A 138 -2.41 20.80 -1.47
N ALA A 139 -3.21 19.88 -0.93
CA ALA A 139 -3.99 20.10 0.29
C ALA A 139 -3.18 19.96 1.59
N GLY A 140 -1.91 19.55 1.52
CA GLY A 140 -1.02 19.47 2.69
C GLY A 140 -0.48 18.08 3.01
N ALA A 141 -0.86 17.04 2.27
CA ALA A 141 -0.41 15.69 2.56
C ALA A 141 1.03 15.44 2.08
N THR A 142 1.68 14.44 2.67
CA THR A 142 2.96 13.93 2.22
C THR A 142 2.76 12.73 1.28
N ILE A 143 3.33 12.80 0.09
CA ILE A 143 3.35 11.71 -0.89
C ILE A 143 4.79 11.28 -1.12
N ILE A 144 5.08 10.00 -0.99
CA ILE A 144 6.43 9.42 -1.14
C ILE A 144 6.42 8.57 -2.42
N PHE A 145 7.27 8.91 -3.39
CA PHE A 145 7.51 8.08 -4.56
C PHE A 145 8.88 7.41 -4.41
N THR A 146 8.93 6.08 -4.53
CA THR A 146 10.19 5.36 -4.48
C THR A 146 10.59 4.79 -5.83
N GLU A 147 11.89 4.84 -6.12
CA GLU A 147 12.57 4.37 -7.35
C GLU A 147 12.17 5.06 -8.66
N ASN A 148 10.88 5.31 -8.89
CA ASN A 148 10.39 5.98 -10.08
C ASN A 148 9.02 6.65 -9.84
N TYR A 149 8.71 7.64 -10.68
CA TYR A 149 7.33 8.10 -10.83
C TYR A 149 6.50 7.11 -11.66
N PRO A 150 5.17 7.06 -11.47
CA PRO A 150 4.24 6.35 -12.35
C PRO A 150 4.47 6.71 -13.82
N GLN A 151 4.54 5.70 -14.69
CA GLN A 151 5.04 5.84 -16.06
C GLN A 151 3.93 5.89 -17.12
N ASP A 152 2.89 5.06 -16.98
CA ASP A 152 1.80 4.95 -17.96
C ASP A 152 0.46 4.57 -17.30
N VAL A 153 -0.61 4.55 -18.10
CA VAL A 153 -1.96 4.16 -17.67
C VAL A 153 -2.25 2.68 -17.95
N PRO A 154 -3.00 1.99 -17.08
CA PRO A 154 -3.39 0.60 -17.33
C PRO A 154 -4.52 0.49 -18.38
N GLY A 155 -4.52 -0.60 -19.15
CA GLY A 155 -5.60 -1.01 -20.06
C GLY A 155 -5.72 -0.19 -21.36
N TYR A 156 -6.48 -0.69 -22.33
CA TYR A 156 -6.55 -0.11 -23.70
C TYR A 156 -7.74 0.82 -23.98
N GLY A 157 -8.73 0.89 -23.09
CA GLY A 157 -9.92 1.72 -23.31
C GLY A 157 -9.57 3.20 -23.40
N LYS A 158 -9.92 3.89 -24.50
CA LYS A 158 -9.59 5.33 -24.72
C LYS A 158 -8.10 5.66 -24.42
N LEU A 159 -7.19 4.75 -24.75
CA LEU A 159 -5.79 4.78 -24.32
C LEU A 159 -5.09 6.11 -24.59
N GLU A 160 -5.12 6.58 -25.84
CA GLU A 160 -4.43 7.82 -26.24
C GLU A 160 -4.92 9.04 -25.47
N ALA A 161 -6.22 9.14 -25.23
CA ALA A 161 -6.78 10.23 -24.44
C ALA A 161 -6.33 10.18 -22.98
N ARG A 162 -6.29 8.98 -22.38
CA ARG A 162 -5.85 8.79 -20.98
C ARG A 162 -4.34 9.02 -20.82
N ARG A 163 -3.52 8.54 -21.75
CA ARG A 163 -2.07 8.82 -21.80
C ARG A 163 -1.78 10.31 -21.89
N LYS A 164 -2.51 11.02 -22.75
CA LYS A 164 -2.39 12.48 -22.86
C LYS A 164 -2.72 13.18 -21.54
N GLY A 165 -3.81 12.78 -20.88
CA GLY A 165 -4.17 13.31 -19.55
C GLY A 165 -3.14 12.95 -18.47
N PHE A 166 -2.60 11.73 -18.50
CA PHE A 166 -1.58 11.27 -17.56
C PHE A 166 -0.27 12.05 -17.71
N ALA A 167 0.20 12.26 -18.94
CA ALA A 167 1.39 13.06 -19.23
C ALA A 167 1.25 14.51 -18.76
N GLN A 168 0.03 15.08 -18.79
CA GLN A 168 -0.23 16.41 -18.23
C GLN A 168 -0.13 16.42 -16.70
N LEU A 169 -0.47 15.33 -16.01
CA LEU A 169 -0.32 15.20 -14.56
C LEU A 169 1.13 14.96 -14.17
N GLN A 170 1.87 14.13 -14.92
CA GLN A 170 3.30 13.89 -14.67
C GLN A 170 4.13 15.17 -14.72
N LYS A 171 3.80 16.11 -15.62
CA LYS A 171 4.44 17.44 -15.68
C LYS A 171 4.26 18.29 -14.42
N GLN A 172 3.33 17.93 -13.54
CA GLN A 172 3.11 18.61 -12.27
C GLN A 172 3.92 17.99 -11.14
N LEU A 173 4.61 16.86 -11.36
CA LEU A 173 5.52 16.29 -10.37
C LEU A 173 6.82 17.11 -10.34
N PRO A 174 7.52 17.15 -9.19
CA PRO A 174 8.85 17.75 -9.10
C PRO A 174 9.82 17.15 -10.11
N GLU A 175 10.55 18.02 -10.80
CA GLU A 175 11.68 17.63 -11.64
C GLU A 175 12.84 17.20 -10.74
N ILE A 176 13.36 16.00 -10.96
CA ILE A 176 14.43 15.40 -10.17
C ILE A 176 15.51 14.82 -11.10
N ALA A 177 16.76 14.86 -10.66
CA ALA A 177 17.88 14.31 -11.41
C ALA A 177 17.92 12.77 -11.36
N SER A 178 17.68 12.20 -10.17
CA SER A 178 17.54 10.76 -9.95
C SER A 178 16.75 10.47 -8.67
N PHE A 179 16.47 9.20 -8.41
CA PHE A 179 15.91 8.69 -7.15
C PHE A 179 17.00 8.20 -6.19
N ASP A 180 18.29 8.42 -6.49
CA ASP A 180 19.39 7.86 -5.70
C ASP A 180 19.52 8.53 -4.33
N GLU A 181 19.11 9.80 -4.24
CA GLU A 181 19.07 10.57 -3.02
C GLU A 181 17.62 10.79 -2.58
N THR A 182 17.40 10.87 -1.27
CA THR A 182 16.10 11.23 -0.73
C THR A 182 15.94 12.73 -0.73
N VAL A 183 14.97 13.23 -1.50
CA VAL A 183 14.69 14.65 -1.68
C VAL A 183 13.25 14.94 -1.30
N ALA A 184 13.05 15.80 -0.30
CA ALA A 184 11.75 16.34 0.08
C ALA A 184 11.50 17.66 -0.66
N THR A 185 10.60 17.66 -1.64
CA THR A 185 10.24 18.85 -2.40
C THR A 185 8.93 19.45 -1.90
N PRO A 186 8.90 20.73 -1.48
CA PRO A 186 7.66 21.41 -1.15
C PRO A 186 6.69 21.42 -2.34
N TYR A 187 5.44 21.02 -2.10
CA TYR A 187 4.39 20.96 -3.11
C TYR A 187 3.14 21.69 -2.64
N GLN A 188 3.12 23.00 -2.89
CA GLN A 188 2.14 23.93 -2.31
C GLN A 188 2.11 23.83 -0.78
N LYS A 189 1.05 23.24 -0.19
CA LYS A 189 0.92 23.07 1.26
C LYS A 189 1.54 21.78 1.77
N GLY A 190 1.76 20.81 0.89
CA GLY A 190 2.27 19.48 1.25
C GLY A 190 3.70 19.27 0.76
N ILE A 191 4.11 18.01 0.75
CA ILE A 191 5.47 17.60 0.41
C ILE A 191 5.42 16.39 -0.50
N ILE A 192 6.23 16.39 -1.55
CA ILE A 192 6.50 15.21 -2.36
C ILE A 192 7.94 14.78 -2.07
N ILE A 193 8.09 13.56 -1.54
CA ILE A 193 9.38 12.94 -1.27
C ILE A 193 9.69 11.96 -2.39
N THR A 194 10.91 12.02 -2.91
CA THR A 194 11.45 11.06 -3.89
C THR A 194 12.71 10.44 -3.34
N GLY A 195 12.90 9.13 -3.50
CA GLY A 195 14.15 8.45 -3.14
C GLY A 195 14.08 6.95 -3.31
N ASN A 196 15.20 6.26 -3.17
CA ASN A 196 15.27 4.78 -3.18
C ASN A 196 15.48 4.21 -1.77
N ASN A 197 15.89 5.03 -0.81
CA ASN A 197 16.15 4.63 0.56
C ASN A 197 14.93 4.87 1.44
N TYR A 198 14.22 3.79 1.79
CA TYR A 198 13.05 3.84 2.65
C TYR A 198 13.37 4.40 4.04
N GLN A 199 14.53 4.10 4.64
CA GLN A 199 14.85 4.63 5.97
C GLN A 199 14.82 6.16 5.97
N SER A 200 15.51 6.78 5.01
CA SER A 200 15.58 8.24 4.89
C SER A 200 14.26 8.86 4.43
N ALA A 201 13.46 8.15 3.64
CA ALA A 201 12.18 8.67 3.15
C ALA A 201 11.04 8.62 4.19
N LEU A 202 11.19 7.82 5.24
CA LEU A 202 10.18 7.62 6.29
C LEU A 202 10.46 8.43 7.57
N GLU A 203 11.67 8.97 7.73
CA GLU A 203 12.06 9.91 8.80
C GLU A 203 11.48 11.32 8.58
#